data_AF-A0A1W9Q7D7-F1
#
_entry.id   AF-A0A1W9Q7D7-F1
#
_cell.length_a   1.000
_cell.length_b   1.000
_cell.length_c   1.000
_cell.angle_alpha   90.00
_cell.angle_beta   90.00
_cell.angle_gamma   90.00
#
_symmetry.space_group_name_H-M   'P 1'
#
loop_
_entity.id
_entity.type
_entity.pdbx_description
1 polymer ?
#
loop_
_entity_poly.entity_id
_entity_poly.type
_entity_poly.pdbx_seq_one_letter_code
_entity_poly.pdbx_strand_id
1 'polypeptide(L)'
;MTLISTWKLTTIYEILSGQLVMPGVGAIAEKAALQKKLNSYGKTWHIWDTGHFGRPAAKTLPVGEPMLAWSYNRDGEAPEKMLEERNERLKVDVGAKREDRASFAPEARPQMGEKELEGRIIAPQGESPLDESAHQPQHIGQGKE
;
A
#
# COMPACT_ATOMS: atom_id res chain seq x y z
N MET A 1 14.96 -7.99 25.06
CA MET A 1 15.26 -8.21 23.63
C MET A 1 14.03 -7.73 22.87
N THR A 2 13.95 -6.44 22.59
CA THR A 2 12.69 -5.78 22.19
C THR A 2 12.66 -5.69 20.67
N LEU A 3 11.89 -6.59 20.05
CA LEU A 3 11.56 -6.53 18.63
C LEU A 3 10.49 -5.44 18.46
N ILE A 4 10.90 -4.23 18.05
CA ILE A 4 9.96 -3.16 17.70
C ILE A 4 9.77 -3.23 16.18
N SER A 5 8.76 -3.97 15.74
CA SER A 5 8.24 -3.90 14.38
C SER A 5 7.67 -2.50 14.16
N THR A 6 8.44 -1.67 13.46
CA THR A 6 8.03 -0.30 13.15
C THR A 6 7.18 -0.35 11.88
N TRP A 7 5.86 -0.22 12.03
CA TRP A 7 4.92 -0.15 10.92
C TRP A 7 5.10 1.18 10.18
N LYS A 8 5.57 1.10 8.92
CA LYS A 8 5.99 2.24 8.11
C LYS A 8 4.97 2.50 7.04
N LEU A 9 3.91 3.22 7.37
CA LEU A 9 2.98 3.79 6.38
C LEU A 9 3.74 4.61 5.35
N THR A 10 3.68 4.30 4.04
CA THR A 10 3.34 5.24 2.92
C THR A 10 3.87 4.92 1.52
N THR A 11 3.22 5.54 0.53
CA THR A 11 3.52 5.70 -0.91
C THR A 11 5.01 5.74 -1.30
N ILE A 12 5.89 6.16 -0.39
CA ILE A 12 7.35 6.14 -0.57
C ILE A 12 7.82 4.76 -1.01
N TYR A 13 7.40 3.69 -0.32
CA TYR A 13 7.85 2.36 -0.67
C TYR A 13 7.37 1.99 -2.07
N GLU A 14 6.09 2.18 -2.39
CA GLU A 14 5.53 1.86 -3.70
C GLU A 14 6.23 2.62 -4.84
N ILE A 15 6.64 3.87 -4.59
CA ILE A 15 7.44 4.67 -5.55
C ILE A 15 8.83 4.07 -5.70
N LEU A 16 9.57 3.91 -4.60
CA LEU A 16 10.97 3.48 -4.62
C LEU A 16 11.14 2.04 -5.09
N SER A 17 10.19 1.15 -4.78
CA SER A 17 10.21 -0.26 -5.19
C SER A 17 9.91 -0.46 -6.67
N GLY A 18 9.44 0.57 -7.38
CA GLY A 18 9.01 0.45 -8.77
C GLY A 18 7.57 -0.05 -8.94
N GLN A 19 6.85 -0.32 -7.85
CA GLN A 19 5.49 -0.87 -7.91
C GLN A 19 4.44 0.15 -8.36
N LEU A 20 4.53 1.40 -7.90
CA LEU A 20 3.65 2.48 -8.34
C LEU A 20 4.08 2.98 -9.72
N VAL A 21 3.19 2.91 -10.70
CA VAL A 21 3.43 3.32 -12.09
C VAL A 21 2.28 4.16 -12.61
N MET A 22 2.52 4.98 -13.63
CA MET A 22 1.48 5.73 -14.32
C MET A 22 1.39 5.26 -15.78
N PRO A 23 0.58 4.23 -16.07
CA PRO A 23 0.44 3.69 -17.42
C PRO A 23 0.03 4.78 -18.42
N GLY A 24 0.65 4.78 -19.60
CA GLY A 24 0.38 5.77 -20.64
C GLY A 24 1.08 7.11 -20.46
N VAL A 25 1.81 7.33 -19.36
CA VAL A 25 2.62 8.53 -19.14
C VAL A 25 4.07 8.25 -19.56
N GLY A 26 4.68 9.18 -20.32
CA GLY A 26 6.08 9.06 -20.73
C GLY A 26 7.04 9.03 -19.53
N ALA A 27 8.14 8.27 -19.64
CA ALA A 27 9.03 7.98 -18.52
C ALA A 27 9.54 9.23 -17.76
N ILE A 28 9.94 10.28 -18.49
CA ILE A 28 10.42 11.54 -17.88
C ILE A 28 9.30 12.23 -17.09
N ALA A 29 8.09 12.28 -17.64
CA ALA A 29 6.95 12.90 -16.99
C ALA A 29 6.48 12.09 -15.78
N GLU A 30 6.45 10.76 -15.89
CA GLU A 30 6.14 9.86 -14.76
C GLU A 30 7.15 10.08 -13.63
N LYS A 31 8.45 10.05 -13.95
CA LYS A 31 9.52 10.22 -12.96
C LYS A 31 9.39 11.54 -12.21
N ALA A 32 9.21 12.65 -12.93
CA ALA A 32 9.02 13.97 -12.34
C ALA A 32 7.75 14.06 -11.48
N ALA A 33 6.64 13.45 -11.92
CA ALA A 33 5.40 13.46 -11.17
C ALA A 33 5.48 12.60 -9.89
N LEU A 34 6.13 11.44 -9.93
CA LEU A 34 6.36 10.61 -8.76
C LEU A 34 7.33 11.24 -7.76
N GLN A 35 8.39 11.92 -8.23
CA GLN A 35 9.30 12.67 -7.35
C GLN A 35 8.52 13.72 -6.54
N LYS A 36 7.61 14.46 -7.17
CA LYS A 36 6.73 15.42 -6.48
C LYS A 36 5.79 14.76 -5.46
N LYS A 37 5.45 13.49 -5.65
CA LYS A 37 4.56 12.72 -4.76
C LYS A 37 5.30 11.94 -3.68
N LEU A 38 6.62 11.84 -3.75
CA LEU A 38 7.45 11.01 -2.87
C LEU A 38 7.10 11.19 -1.39
N ASN A 39 6.98 12.43 -0.93
CA ASN A 39 6.71 12.76 0.47
C ASN A 39 5.24 13.14 0.76
N SER A 40 4.32 12.77 -0.13
CA SER A 40 2.89 13.06 0.06
C SER A 40 2.23 12.00 0.96
N TYR A 41 1.26 12.44 1.77
CA TYR A 41 0.41 11.55 2.56
C TYR A 41 -0.98 11.48 1.91
N GLY A 42 -1.50 10.27 1.77
CA GLY A 42 -2.82 10.02 1.22
C GLY A 42 -3.47 8.82 1.87
N LYS A 43 -4.75 8.96 2.21
CA LYS A 43 -5.62 7.88 2.65
C LYS A 43 -6.91 7.95 1.84
N THR A 44 -7.39 6.79 1.45
CA THR A 44 -8.62 6.66 0.67
C THR A 44 -9.53 5.69 1.39
N TRP A 45 -10.79 6.06 1.55
CA TRP A 45 -11.82 5.16 2.07
C TRP A 45 -12.65 4.63 0.91
N HIS A 46 -12.76 3.31 0.81
CA HIS A 46 -13.71 2.65 -0.07
C HIS A 46 -15.02 2.46 0.69
N ILE A 47 -16.10 3.09 0.25
CA ILE A 47 -17.41 2.99 0.90
C ILE A 47 -18.31 1.89 0.30
N TRP A 48 -17.77 1.08 -0.62
CA TRP A 48 -18.40 -0.13 -1.16
C TRP A 48 -17.35 -1.17 -1.57
N ASP A 49 -17.73 -2.45 -1.65
CA ASP A 49 -16.86 -3.55 -2.08
C ASP A 49 -16.58 -3.46 -3.59
N THR A 50 -15.32 -3.26 -3.96
CA THR A 50 -14.86 -3.21 -5.36
C THR A 50 -14.20 -4.52 -5.82
N GLY A 51 -14.19 -5.54 -4.96
CA GLY A 51 -13.37 -6.73 -5.14
C GLY A 51 -11.90 -6.48 -4.83
N HIS A 52 -11.15 -7.56 -4.67
CA HIS A 52 -9.69 -7.53 -4.55
C HIS A 52 -9.08 -8.67 -5.37
N PHE A 53 -7.75 -8.72 -5.45
CA PHE A 53 -7.09 -9.79 -6.15
C PHE A 53 -7.55 -11.16 -5.61
N GLY A 54 -7.98 -12.05 -6.51
CA GLY A 54 -8.54 -13.37 -6.17
C GLY A 54 -9.98 -13.39 -5.66
N ARG A 55 -10.63 -12.23 -5.43
CA ARG A 55 -12.04 -12.15 -4.99
C ARG A 55 -12.78 -11.07 -5.79
N PRO A 56 -13.65 -11.44 -6.74
CA PRO A 56 -14.47 -10.45 -7.43
C PRO A 56 -15.40 -9.72 -6.45
N ALA A 57 -15.84 -8.52 -6.82
CA ALA A 57 -16.82 -7.77 -6.06
C ALA A 57 -18.06 -8.64 -5.80
N ALA A 58 -18.49 -8.72 -4.54
CA ALA A 58 -19.55 -9.65 -4.15
C ALA A 58 -20.95 -9.26 -4.67
N LYS A 59 -21.15 -8.01 -5.11
CA LYS A 59 -22.49 -7.45 -5.39
C LYS A 59 -22.48 -6.56 -6.62
N THR A 60 -23.59 -6.60 -7.36
CA THR A 60 -23.85 -5.76 -8.54
C THR A 60 -24.14 -4.30 -8.20
N LEU A 61 -24.52 -4.03 -6.94
CA LEU A 61 -24.78 -2.68 -6.42
C LEU A 61 -23.63 -2.25 -5.49
N PRO A 62 -23.25 -0.96 -5.48
CA PRO A 62 -22.14 -0.44 -4.68
C PRO A 62 -22.56 -0.32 -3.20
N VAL A 63 -22.57 -1.46 -2.52
CA VAL A 63 -22.86 -1.56 -1.08
C VAL A 63 -21.71 -2.26 -0.37
N GLY A 64 -21.40 -1.85 0.84
CA GLY A 64 -20.34 -2.44 1.65
C GLY A 64 -20.04 -1.60 2.88
N GLU A 65 -19.28 -2.18 3.81
CA GLU A 65 -18.74 -1.42 4.93
C GLU A 65 -17.59 -0.53 4.45
N PRO A 66 -17.39 0.66 5.06
CA PRO A 66 -16.23 1.48 4.77
C PRO A 66 -14.92 0.73 5.06
N MET A 67 -14.09 0.55 4.04
CA MET A 67 -12.77 -0.06 4.14
C MET A 67 -11.68 0.98 3.88
N LEU A 68 -10.67 1.02 4.74
CA LEU A 68 -9.51 1.89 4.54
C LEU A 68 -8.57 1.27 3.51
N ALA A 69 -8.25 2.01 2.44
CA ALA A 69 -7.21 1.63 1.51
C ALA A 69 -5.83 1.86 2.14
N TRP A 70 -4.95 0.86 2.00
CA TRP A 70 -3.60 0.92 2.53
C TRP A 70 -2.55 0.65 1.44
N SER A 71 -1.39 1.28 1.59
CA SER A 71 -0.24 1.11 0.68
C SER A 71 0.63 -0.06 1.12
N TYR A 72 1.31 -0.70 0.19
CA TYR A 72 2.39 -1.62 0.51
C TYR A 72 3.60 -0.88 1.06
N ASN A 73 4.28 -1.48 2.03
CA ASN A 73 5.35 -0.82 2.79
C ASN A 73 6.68 -1.58 2.77
N ARG A 74 6.68 -2.83 2.29
CA ARG A 74 7.88 -3.66 2.14
C ARG A 74 7.67 -4.77 1.10
N ASP A 75 8.79 -5.35 0.69
CA ASP A 75 8.80 -6.52 -0.19
C ASP A 75 8.03 -7.67 0.48
N GLY A 76 7.18 -8.36 -0.29
CA GLY A 76 6.39 -9.51 0.18
C GLY A 76 5.01 -9.19 0.80
N GLU A 77 4.61 -7.92 0.97
CA GLU A 77 3.24 -7.59 1.41
C GLU A 77 2.20 -7.72 0.28
N ALA A 78 2.59 -7.37 -0.94
CA ALA A 78 1.74 -7.55 -2.12
C ALA A 78 1.81 -9.01 -2.58
N PRO A 79 0.67 -9.66 -2.90
CA PRO A 79 0.67 -11.01 -3.46
C PRO A 79 1.51 -11.06 -4.73
N GLU A 80 2.48 -11.97 -4.79
CA GLU A 80 3.46 -12.05 -5.90
C GLU A 80 2.76 -12.24 -7.25
N LYS A 81 1.81 -13.19 -7.31
CA LYS A 81 1.00 -13.45 -8.51
C LYS A 81 0.23 -12.20 -8.99
N MET A 82 -0.25 -11.36 -8.07
CA MET A 82 -0.92 -10.10 -8.43
C MET A 82 0.06 -9.14 -9.10
N LEU A 83 1.29 -9.05 -8.59
CA LEU A 83 2.33 -8.19 -9.17
C LEU A 83 2.76 -8.71 -10.54
N GLU A 84 2.96 -10.01 -10.70
CA GLU A 84 3.33 -10.65 -11.97
C GLU A 84 2.29 -10.37 -13.07
N GLU A 85 1.03 -10.71 -12.81
CA GLU A 85 -0.08 -10.48 -13.76
C GLU A 85 -0.20 -8.99 -14.14
N ARG A 86 -0.02 -8.11 -13.15
CA ARG A 86 -0.06 -6.65 -13.36
C ARG A 86 1.16 -6.17 -14.15
N ASN A 87 2.34 -6.72 -13.94
CA ASN A 87 3.57 -6.36 -14.66
C ASN A 87 3.48 -6.78 -16.12
N GLU A 88 2.98 -7.99 -16.38
CA GLU A 88 2.75 -8.49 -17.73
C GLU A 88 1.71 -7.63 -18.46
N ARG A 89 0.54 -7.42 -17.84
CA ARG A 89 -0.55 -6.62 -18.44
C ARG A 89 -0.12 -5.19 -18.76
N LEU A 90 0.68 -4.57 -17.88
CA LEU A 90 1.13 -3.18 -18.05
C LEU A 90 2.49 -3.06 -18.75
N LYS A 91 3.13 -4.17 -19.10
CA LYS A 91 4.49 -4.23 -19.70
C LYS A 91 5.51 -3.43 -18.89
N VAL A 92 5.57 -3.69 -17.59
CA VAL A 92 6.45 -2.97 -16.67
C VAL A 92 7.57 -3.88 -16.18
N ASP A 93 8.79 -3.40 -16.33
CA ASP A 93 9.95 -3.91 -15.62
C ASP A 93 10.10 -3.18 -14.27
N VAL A 94 9.74 -3.86 -13.19
CA VAL A 94 9.80 -3.28 -11.83
C VAL A 94 11.25 -3.10 -11.37
N GLY A 95 12.18 -3.98 -11.78
CA GLY A 95 13.60 -3.87 -11.45
C GLY A 95 14.21 -2.61 -12.06
N ALA A 96 13.99 -2.39 -13.36
CA ALA A 96 14.45 -1.19 -14.04
C ALA A 96 13.84 0.08 -13.45
N LYS A 97 12.56 0.06 -13.03
CA LYS A 97 11.91 1.19 -12.34
C LYS A 97 12.52 1.45 -10.96
N ARG A 98 12.84 0.40 -10.19
CA ARG A 98 13.50 0.51 -8.88
C ARG A 98 14.88 1.14 -9.02
N GLU A 99 15.66 0.71 -10.01
CA GLU A 99 16.99 1.27 -10.31
C GLU A 99 16.90 2.74 -10.74
N ASP A 100 16.01 3.07 -11.70
CA ASP A 100 15.82 4.45 -12.18
C ASP A 100 15.43 5.43 -11.06
N ARG A 101 14.68 4.94 -10.05
CA ARG A 101 14.17 5.73 -8.93
C ARG A 101 15.09 5.72 -7.70
N ALA A 102 16.22 4.99 -7.74
CA ALA A 102 17.18 4.99 -6.64
C ALA A 102 17.69 6.39 -6.28
N SER A 103 17.73 7.31 -7.27
CA SER A 103 18.08 8.72 -7.06
C SER A 103 17.15 9.48 -6.12
N PHE A 104 15.93 8.98 -5.87
CA PHE A 104 14.96 9.61 -4.97
C PHE A 104 15.22 9.28 -3.49
N ALA A 105 15.98 8.23 -3.19
CA ALA A 105 16.17 7.75 -1.81
C ALA A 105 16.68 8.84 -0.83
N PRO A 106 17.61 9.74 -1.22
CA PRO A 106 18.05 10.82 -0.34
C PRO A 106 16.98 11.88 -0.04
N GLU A 107 15.97 12.01 -0.91
CA GLU A 107 14.88 12.98 -0.77
C GLU A 107 13.70 12.42 0.05
N ALA A 108 13.65 11.10 0.25
CA ALA A 108 12.58 10.42 0.94
C ALA A 108 12.65 10.69 2.46
N ARG A 109 11.58 11.27 3.01
CA ARG A 109 11.44 11.56 4.44
C ARG A 109 10.57 10.47 5.07
N PRO A 110 11.04 9.80 6.15
CA PRO A 110 10.19 8.86 6.87
C PRO A 110 8.89 9.54 7.28
N GLN A 111 7.75 8.93 6.95
CA GLN A 111 6.48 9.46 7.41
C GLN A 111 6.30 9.11 8.88
N MET A 112 6.24 10.16 9.69
CA MET A 112 6.04 10.12 11.13
C MET A 112 4.53 10.02 11.37
N GLY A 113 4.00 8.81 11.27
CA GLY A 113 2.57 8.56 11.47
C GLY A 113 2.16 8.63 12.95
N GLU A 114 1.43 7.62 13.39
CA GLU A 114 0.85 7.48 14.73
C GLU A 114 1.82 7.75 15.90
N LYS A 115 3.10 7.40 15.75
CA LYS A 115 4.14 7.65 16.77
C LYS A 115 4.30 9.12 17.19
N GLU A 116 4.05 10.06 16.28
CA GLU A 116 4.16 11.49 16.61
C GLU A 116 2.90 12.03 17.32
N LEU A 117 1.81 11.26 17.22
CA LEU A 117 0.53 11.50 17.86
C LEU A 117 0.38 10.72 19.18
N GLU A 118 1.33 9.85 19.50
CA GLU A 118 1.38 9.07 20.72
C GLU A 118 1.40 10.01 21.95
N GLY A 119 0.41 9.87 22.83
CA GLY A 119 0.19 10.78 23.97
C GLY A 119 -0.48 12.12 23.64
N ARG A 120 -0.82 12.38 22.36
CA ARG A 120 -1.56 13.58 21.90
C ARG A 120 -2.98 13.30 21.44
N ILE A 121 -3.33 12.03 21.25
CA ILE A 121 -4.69 11.61 20.91
C ILE A 121 -5.49 11.47 22.21
N ILE A 122 -6.56 12.27 22.33
CA ILE A 122 -7.61 12.03 23.34
C ILE A 122 -8.40 10.82 22.85
N ALA A 123 -8.33 9.70 23.57
CA ALA A 123 -9.12 8.52 23.23
C ALA A 123 -10.62 8.90 23.19
N PRO A 124 -11.38 8.50 22.17
CA PRO A 124 -12.82 8.69 22.19
C PRO A 124 -13.40 7.96 23.41
N GLN A 125 -14.14 8.70 24.24
CA GLN A 125 -14.86 8.14 25.37
C GLN A 125 -16.02 7.30 24.82
N GLY A 126 -15.82 5.98 24.75
CA GLY A 126 -16.89 5.02 24.53
C GLY A 126 -17.09 4.56 23.09
N GLU A 127 -16.08 3.95 22.48
CA GLU A 127 -16.21 2.85 21.50
C GLU A 127 -14.83 2.21 21.34
N SER A 128 -14.75 0.87 21.37
CA SER A 128 -13.49 0.13 21.26
C SER A 128 -12.79 0.49 19.94
N PRO A 129 -11.47 0.80 19.96
CA PRO A 129 -10.75 1.06 18.72
C PRO A 129 -10.80 -0.21 17.87
N LEU A 130 -11.24 -0.04 16.62
CA LEU A 130 -11.00 -0.90 15.46
C LEU A 130 -10.57 -2.33 15.80
N ASP A 131 -11.50 -3.27 15.65
CA ASP A 131 -11.23 -4.70 15.80
C ASP A 131 -10.04 -5.14 14.93
N GLU A 132 -8.87 -5.29 15.56
CA GLU A 132 -7.63 -5.79 14.95
C GLU A 132 -7.78 -7.24 14.45
N SER A 133 -8.86 -7.96 14.79
CA SER A 133 -9.11 -9.30 14.27
C SER A 133 -9.33 -9.33 12.75
N ALA A 134 -9.71 -8.20 12.15
CA ALA A 134 -9.74 -8.04 10.69
C ALA A 134 -8.34 -8.03 10.04
N HIS A 135 -7.26 -7.93 10.83
CA HIS A 135 -5.88 -7.76 10.37
C HIS A 135 -5.01 -9.03 10.44
N GLN A 136 -5.61 -10.21 10.59
CA GLN A 136 -4.84 -11.44 10.38
C GLN A 136 -4.61 -11.66 8.88
N PRO A 137 -3.35 -11.70 8.40
CA PRO A 137 -3.09 -12.26 7.08
C PRO A 137 -3.63 -13.69 7.10
N GLN A 138 -4.68 -13.95 6.32
CA GLN A 138 -5.12 -15.31 6.11
C GLN A 138 -3.96 -16.05 5.45
N HIS A 139 -3.27 -16.88 6.24
CA HIS A 139 -2.33 -17.85 5.73
C HIS A 139 -3.07 -18.64 4.65
N ILE A 140 -2.64 -18.50 3.39
CA ILE A 140 -3.01 -19.46 2.34
C ILE A 140 -2.25 -20.75 2.68
N GLY A 141 -2.86 -21.52 3.59
CA GLY A 141 -2.48 -22.87 3.90
C GLY A 141 -2.69 -23.72 2.67
N GLN A 142 -1.60 -24.30 2.19
CA GLN A 142 -1.53 -25.23 1.08
C GLN A 142 -2.55 -26.37 1.27
N GLY A 143 -3.47 -26.53 0.32
CA GLY A 143 -4.22 -27.76 0.18
C GLY A 143 -3.25 -28.89 -0.19
N LYS A 144 -3.04 -29.81 0.75
CA LYS A 144 -2.55 -31.16 0.44
C LYS A 144 -3.76 -32.08 0.39
N GLU A 145 -3.74 -32.94 -0.62
CA GLU A 145 -4.57 -34.12 -0.94
C GLU A 145 -5.64 -34.57 0.06
#